data_AF-F9WKU4-F1
#
_entry.id   AF-F9WKU4-F1
#
_cell.length_a   1.000
_cell.length_b   1.000
_cell.length_c   1.000
_cell.angle_alpha   90.00
_cell.angle_beta   90.00
_cell.angle_gamma   90.00
#
_symmetry.space_group_name_H-M   'P 1'
#
loop_
_entity.id
_entity.type
_entity.pdbx_description
1 polymer ?
#
loop_
_entity_poly.entity_id
_entity_poly.type
_entity_poly.pdbx_seq_one_letter_code
_entity_poly.pdbx_strand_id
1 'polypeptide(L)'
;MILSLPECQTYTLVYRAVPLLRGHRITSVLQWGAADENADAKRAVRNELADDGLWNTTRSLLDAAFSAAKVAEAREKEMEKEKIREMGRERVEVEVVGSAGKSATVPVIPVAFESVVNARWSHVFSGEAGMPLGMHVVDGPTENVWSYDEVNYSPSPLEVGKQAPRNGKLEIIVLSCEDGWPYTRFKNETANVDNNAEVGRGRLLNEEGSEDVYIRREVVRVWYIVEKAMGAWYIERKFVKPRTCIVVGTPGIGKSSGCGSLLLHRLLHYDGGLLDVGSYFVRDSPYVIHNARPGAPGSVVRYDNIDATVNLIVDMATKKKGHKRGFVIVDIDQELKEPPRGPPTDISPTVFLTSPVVSH
;
A
#
# COMPACT_ATOMS: atom_id res chain seq x y z
N MET A 1 -17.39 -34.73 -5.45
CA MET A 1 -18.64 -34.60 -4.67
C MET A 1 -18.25 -34.40 -3.21
N ILE A 2 -17.91 -33.15 -2.83
CA ILE A 2 -17.32 -32.80 -1.51
C ILE A 2 -18.34 -32.03 -0.64
N LEU A 3 -19.47 -31.62 -1.23
CA LEU A 3 -20.49 -30.77 -0.59
C LEU A 3 -21.52 -31.53 0.25
N SER A 4 -21.38 -32.84 0.45
CA SER A 4 -22.33 -33.68 1.20
C SER A 4 -21.92 -33.94 2.65
N LEU A 5 -20.83 -33.34 3.12
CA LEU A 5 -20.37 -33.48 4.51
C LEU A 5 -21.19 -32.56 5.45
N PRO A 6 -21.55 -33.02 6.66
CA PRO A 6 -22.27 -32.21 7.65
C PRO A 6 -21.55 -30.89 7.99
N GLU A 7 -20.21 -30.89 7.98
CA GLU A 7 -19.42 -29.66 8.21
C GLU A 7 -19.56 -28.63 7.06
N CYS A 8 -19.96 -29.07 5.86
CA CYS A 8 -20.24 -28.19 4.73
C CYS A 8 -21.69 -27.64 4.72
N GLN A 9 -22.61 -28.22 5.51
CA GLN A 9 -23.99 -27.74 5.59
C GLN A 9 -24.06 -26.33 6.21
N THR A 10 -23.13 -25.97 7.10
CA THR A 10 -22.99 -24.63 7.69
C THR A 10 -22.61 -23.55 6.68
N TYR A 11 -21.97 -23.92 5.55
CA TYR A 11 -21.60 -23.01 4.46
C TYR A 11 -22.70 -22.86 3.39
N THR A 12 -23.80 -23.63 3.49
CA THR A 12 -24.95 -23.52 2.58
C THR A 12 -25.53 -22.11 2.59
N LEU A 13 -25.53 -21.46 3.76
CA LEU A 13 -25.95 -20.07 3.92
C LEU A 13 -25.12 -19.11 3.08
N VAL A 14 -23.79 -19.23 3.13
CA VAL A 14 -22.88 -18.35 2.37
C VAL A 14 -23.04 -18.60 0.87
N TYR A 15 -23.12 -19.85 0.45
CA TYR A 15 -23.27 -20.20 -0.97
C TYR A 15 -24.63 -19.83 -1.57
N ARG A 16 -25.72 -19.84 -0.79
CA ARG A 16 -27.06 -19.49 -1.27
C ARG A 16 -27.38 -18.00 -1.11
N ALA A 17 -27.03 -17.40 0.04
CA ALA A 17 -27.39 -16.02 0.34
C ALA A 17 -26.46 -15.01 -0.34
N VAL A 18 -25.15 -15.24 -0.38
CA VAL A 18 -24.19 -14.24 -0.93
C VAL A 18 -24.43 -13.94 -2.42
N PRO A 19 -24.69 -14.92 -3.30
CA PRO A 19 -25.03 -14.64 -4.70
C PRO A 19 -26.31 -13.80 -4.84
N LEU A 20 -27.32 -14.05 -4.02
CA LEU A 20 -28.58 -13.28 -4.02
C LEU A 20 -28.36 -11.85 -3.56
N LEU A 21 -27.62 -11.66 -2.45
CA LEU A 21 -27.25 -10.33 -1.95
C LEU A 21 -26.45 -9.54 -2.99
N ARG A 22 -25.48 -10.19 -3.66
CA ARG A 22 -24.73 -9.57 -4.77
C ARG A 22 -25.61 -9.25 -5.96
N GLY A 23 -26.58 -10.11 -6.29
CA GLY A 23 -27.60 -9.84 -7.31
C GLY A 23 -28.42 -8.59 -7.01
N HIS A 24 -28.66 -8.31 -5.73
CA HIS A 24 -29.30 -7.08 -5.24
C HIS A 24 -28.32 -5.94 -4.89
N ARG A 25 -27.05 -6.03 -5.33
CA ARG A 25 -25.99 -5.02 -5.10
C ARG A 25 -25.61 -4.77 -3.64
N ILE A 26 -25.92 -5.68 -2.73
CA ILE A 26 -25.45 -5.67 -1.35
C ILE A 26 -24.10 -6.38 -1.30
N THR A 27 -23.02 -5.60 -1.33
CA THR A 27 -21.63 -6.09 -1.34
C THR A 27 -20.91 -5.84 -0.02
N SER A 28 -21.48 -5.05 0.88
CA SER A 28 -20.95 -4.77 2.22
C SER A 28 -22.06 -4.79 3.28
N VAL A 29 -21.67 -5.02 4.55
CA VAL A 29 -22.62 -5.04 5.68
C VAL A 29 -23.33 -3.69 5.85
N LEU A 30 -22.66 -2.57 5.54
CA LEU A 30 -23.27 -1.22 5.59
C LEU A 30 -24.40 -1.02 4.59
N GLN A 31 -24.46 -1.84 3.53
CA GLN A 31 -25.54 -1.82 2.55
C GLN A 31 -26.70 -2.76 2.91
N TRP A 32 -26.64 -3.49 4.03
CA TRP A 32 -27.74 -4.32 4.52
C TRP A 32 -28.99 -3.49 4.83
N GLY A 33 -28.78 -2.33 5.46
CA GLY A 33 -29.81 -1.34 5.74
C GLY A 33 -30.77 -1.74 6.87
N ALA A 34 -31.49 -0.75 7.39
CA ALA A 34 -32.46 -0.90 8.47
C ALA A 34 -33.66 -1.78 8.08
N ALA A 35 -34.61 -2.00 9.00
CA ALA A 35 -35.72 -2.96 8.84
C ALA A 35 -36.47 -2.87 7.50
N ASP A 36 -36.65 -1.65 6.98
CA ASP A 36 -37.42 -1.36 5.76
C ASP A 36 -36.56 -1.19 4.50
N GLU A 37 -35.24 -1.17 4.63
CA GLU A 37 -34.30 -1.05 3.52
C GLU A 37 -33.98 -2.43 2.94
N ASN A 38 -33.76 -2.48 1.61
CA ASN A 38 -33.43 -3.71 0.86
C ASN A 38 -34.44 -4.85 1.06
N ALA A 39 -35.72 -4.51 1.23
CA ALA A 39 -36.79 -5.47 1.50
C ALA A 39 -36.85 -6.61 0.46
N ASP A 40 -36.58 -6.31 -0.82
CA ASP A 40 -36.58 -7.31 -1.89
C ASP A 40 -35.42 -8.29 -1.79
N ALA A 41 -34.22 -7.81 -1.45
CA ALA A 41 -33.06 -8.66 -1.21
C ALA A 41 -33.27 -9.56 0.01
N LYS A 42 -33.84 -9.00 1.09
CA LYS A 42 -34.19 -9.73 2.31
C LYS A 42 -35.24 -10.80 2.02
N ARG A 43 -36.24 -10.51 1.18
CA ARG A 43 -37.28 -11.46 0.76
C ARG A 43 -36.70 -12.58 -0.11
N ALA A 44 -35.81 -12.25 -1.05
CA ALA A 44 -35.17 -13.24 -1.91
C ALA A 44 -34.32 -14.24 -1.11
N VAL A 45 -33.51 -13.76 -0.16
CA VAL A 45 -32.70 -14.63 0.71
C VAL A 45 -33.59 -15.51 1.60
N ARG A 46 -34.66 -14.95 2.19
CA ARG A 46 -35.61 -15.73 3.00
C ARG A 46 -36.25 -16.87 2.19
N ASN A 47 -36.70 -16.58 0.97
CA ASN A 47 -37.36 -17.56 0.11
C ASN A 47 -36.41 -18.70 -0.30
N GLU A 48 -35.14 -18.40 -0.55
CA GLU A 48 -34.13 -19.40 -0.94
C GLU A 48 -33.66 -20.29 0.22
N LEU A 49 -33.62 -19.74 1.43
CA LEU A 49 -33.27 -20.52 2.61
C LEU A 49 -34.36 -21.53 2.97
N ALA A 50 -35.64 -21.21 2.67
CA ALA A 50 -36.80 -22.06 2.91
C ALA A 50 -36.90 -22.62 4.36
N ASP A 51 -36.26 -21.94 5.31
CA ASP A 51 -36.22 -22.24 6.74
C ASP A 51 -36.31 -20.93 7.53
N ASP A 52 -37.43 -20.73 8.23
CA ASP A 52 -37.69 -19.49 8.97
C ASP A 52 -36.79 -19.33 10.21
N GLY A 53 -36.37 -20.43 10.86
CA GLY A 53 -35.51 -20.36 12.05
C GLY A 53 -34.09 -19.93 11.69
N LEU A 54 -33.59 -20.48 10.58
CA LEU A 54 -32.28 -20.18 10.03
C LEU A 54 -32.23 -18.78 9.40
N TRP A 55 -33.32 -18.34 8.75
CA TRP A 55 -33.49 -16.95 8.33
C TRP A 55 -33.47 -15.98 9.52
N ASN A 56 -34.26 -16.23 10.56
CA ASN A 56 -34.33 -15.33 11.72
C ASN A 56 -32.96 -15.19 12.41
N THR A 57 -32.24 -16.30 12.59
CA THR A 57 -30.89 -16.30 13.17
C THR A 57 -29.92 -15.49 12.32
N THR A 58 -29.92 -15.72 11.00
CA THR A 58 -29.04 -15.01 10.06
C THR A 58 -29.35 -13.52 10.01
N ARG A 59 -30.63 -13.15 9.97
CA ARG A 59 -31.09 -11.76 9.98
C ARG A 59 -30.65 -11.05 11.26
N SER A 60 -30.83 -11.67 12.43
CA SER A 60 -30.42 -11.07 13.70
C SER A 60 -28.92 -10.81 13.78
N LEU A 61 -28.09 -11.73 13.26
CA LEU A 61 -26.64 -11.54 13.19
C LEU A 61 -26.25 -10.40 12.25
N LEU A 62 -26.90 -10.29 11.08
CA LEU A 62 -26.67 -9.20 10.13
C LEU A 62 -27.12 -7.84 10.68
N ASP A 63 -28.26 -7.79 11.37
CA ASP A 63 -28.76 -6.56 12.01
C ASP A 63 -27.83 -6.09 13.14
N ALA A 64 -27.26 -7.02 13.92
CA ALA A 64 -26.24 -6.72 14.93
C ALA A 64 -24.94 -6.22 14.30
N ALA A 65 -24.45 -6.89 13.24
CA ALA A 65 -23.25 -6.49 12.51
C ALA A 65 -23.41 -5.10 11.85
N PHE A 66 -24.58 -4.82 11.28
CA PHE A 66 -24.91 -3.51 10.71
C PHE A 66 -24.90 -2.41 11.77
N SER A 67 -25.51 -2.67 12.93
CA SER A 67 -25.55 -1.73 14.04
C SER A 67 -24.15 -1.43 14.59
N ALA A 68 -23.31 -2.47 14.76
CA ALA A 68 -21.92 -2.32 15.18
C ALA A 68 -21.09 -1.51 14.16
N ALA A 69 -21.25 -1.80 12.87
CA ALA A 69 -20.58 -1.07 11.81
C ALA A 69 -20.98 0.42 11.79
N LYS A 70 -22.26 0.74 12.04
CA LYS A 70 -22.74 2.12 12.15
C LYS A 70 -22.17 2.88 13.34
N VAL A 71 -22.06 2.22 14.49
CA VAL A 71 -21.41 2.81 15.67
C VAL A 71 -19.92 3.06 15.42
N ALA A 72 -19.23 2.15 14.73
CA ALA A 72 -17.83 2.33 14.35
C ALA A 72 -17.65 3.52 13.38
N GLU A 73 -18.48 3.60 12.33
CA GLU A 73 -18.47 4.72 11.37
C GLU A 73 -18.71 6.07 12.07
N ALA A 74 -19.60 6.12 13.07
CA ALA A 74 -19.85 7.34 13.84
C ALA A 74 -18.68 7.72 14.75
N ARG A 75 -18.02 6.73 15.39
CA ARG A 75 -16.83 6.97 16.23
C ARG A 75 -15.64 7.45 15.39
N GLU A 76 -15.41 6.85 14.22
CA GLU A 76 -14.37 7.29 13.29
C GLU A 76 -14.59 8.75 12.88
N LYS A 77 -15.83 9.14 12.55
CA LYS A 77 -16.16 10.54 12.20
C LYS A 77 -15.94 11.52 13.35
N GLU A 78 -16.22 11.13 14.60
CA GLU A 78 -15.96 12.01 15.76
C GLU A 78 -14.45 12.11 16.07
N MET A 79 -13.69 11.02 15.96
CA MET A 79 -12.23 11.06 16.09
C MET A 79 -11.59 11.93 14.99
N GLU A 80 -12.08 11.85 13.75
CA GLU A 80 -11.66 12.70 12.64
C GLU A 80 -11.89 14.19 12.97
N LYS A 81 -13.07 14.55 13.48
CA LYS A 81 -13.40 15.94 13.88
C LYS A 81 -12.52 16.44 15.02
N GLU A 82 -12.20 15.58 15.98
CA GLU A 82 -11.33 15.93 17.11
C GLU A 82 -9.89 16.13 16.66
N LYS A 83 -9.38 15.25 15.78
CA LYS A 83 -8.05 15.40 15.14
C LYS A 83 -7.95 16.67 14.31
N ILE A 84 -8.97 17.02 13.52
CA ILE A 84 -9.01 18.28 12.74
C ILE A 84 -8.90 19.50 13.67
N ARG A 85 -9.54 19.47 14.85
CA ARG A 85 -9.47 20.56 15.85
C ARG A 85 -8.11 20.69 16.51
N GLU A 86 -7.40 19.58 16.68
CA GLU A 86 -6.07 19.55 17.29
C GLU A 86 -4.99 19.98 16.28
N MET A 87 -5.05 19.47 15.05
CA MET A 87 -4.13 19.82 13.95
C MET A 87 -4.22 21.30 13.52
N GLY A 88 -5.38 21.95 13.65
CA GLY A 88 -5.52 23.38 13.40
C GLY A 88 -4.65 24.27 14.30
N ARG A 89 -4.05 23.71 15.35
CA ARG A 89 -3.18 24.41 16.30
C ARG A 89 -1.68 24.23 16.03
N GLU A 90 -1.28 23.30 15.17
CA GLU A 90 0.13 22.92 14.97
C GLU A 90 0.51 22.97 13.48
N ARG A 91 0.62 24.19 12.92
CA ARG A 91 1.23 24.40 11.60
C ARG A 91 2.70 24.78 11.79
N VAL A 92 3.60 23.94 11.30
CA VAL A 92 5.01 24.31 11.08
C VAL A 92 5.22 24.40 9.57
N GLU A 93 5.26 25.61 9.06
CA GLU A 93 5.71 25.89 7.69
C GLU A 93 7.24 25.87 7.68
N VAL A 94 7.85 25.10 6.78
CA VAL A 94 9.30 25.09 6.58
C VAL A 94 9.63 25.82 5.28
N GLU A 95 10.40 26.90 5.37
CA GLU A 95 10.93 27.58 4.19
C GLU A 95 12.00 26.70 3.52
N VAL A 96 11.72 26.26 2.29
CA VAL A 96 12.73 25.61 1.44
C VAL A 96 13.31 26.67 0.50
N VAL A 97 14.54 27.11 0.75
CA VAL A 97 15.24 28.07 -0.11
C VAL A 97 15.73 27.37 -1.39
N GLY A 98 15.05 27.63 -2.50
CA GLY A 98 15.52 27.27 -3.85
C GLY A 98 16.56 28.25 -4.40
N SER A 99 17.34 27.80 -5.39
CA SER A 99 18.46 28.53 -6.04
C SER A 99 18.06 29.82 -6.81
N ALA A 100 16.80 30.25 -6.75
CA ALA A 100 16.31 31.47 -7.40
C ALA A 100 15.77 32.53 -6.42
N GLY A 101 16.00 32.37 -5.10
CA GLY A 101 15.54 33.35 -4.10
C GLY A 101 14.01 33.44 -3.96
N LYS A 102 13.26 32.49 -4.50
CA LYS A 102 11.81 32.36 -4.27
C LYS A 102 11.59 31.39 -3.12
N SER A 103 11.12 31.91 -1.99
CA SER A 103 10.52 31.13 -0.91
C SER A 103 9.21 30.57 -1.45
N ALA A 104 9.11 29.24 -1.53
CA ALA A 104 7.86 28.55 -1.80
C ALA A 104 7.53 27.72 -0.57
N THR A 105 6.41 28.02 0.07
CA THR A 105 5.87 27.20 1.17
C THR A 105 5.38 25.89 0.56
N VAL A 106 6.16 24.82 0.70
CA VAL A 106 5.77 23.49 0.21
C VAL A 106 5.15 22.71 1.37
N PRO A 107 3.98 22.09 1.21
CA PRO A 107 3.34 21.35 2.29
C PRO A 107 4.17 20.12 2.68
N VAL A 108 4.78 20.20 3.86
CA VAL A 108 5.32 19.03 4.57
C VAL A 108 4.14 18.20 5.05
N ILE A 109 4.15 16.90 4.81
CA ILE A 109 3.12 15.99 5.32
C ILE A 109 3.50 15.66 6.76
N PRO A 110 2.73 16.12 7.77
CA PRO A 110 3.05 15.85 9.17
C PRO A 110 3.04 14.35 9.43
N VAL A 111 3.94 13.91 10.32
CA VAL A 111 4.09 12.53 10.86
C VAL A 111 4.33 11.40 9.84
N ALA A 112 4.12 11.63 8.53
CA ALA A 112 4.29 10.63 7.48
C ALA A 112 5.68 10.00 7.44
N PHE A 113 6.74 10.78 7.67
CA PHE A 113 8.09 10.24 7.75
C PHE A 113 8.22 9.21 8.87
N GLU A 114 7.80 9.58 10.09
CA GLU A 114 7.87 8.72 11.26
C GLU A 114 6.99 7.48 11.08
N SER A 115 5.81 7.62 10.49
CA SER A 115 4.92 6.49 10.23
C SER A 115 5.53 5.49 9.24
N VAL A 116 6.17 5.96 8.16
CA VAL A 116 6.84 5.06 7.19
C VAL A 116 8.04 4.37 7.83
N VAL A 117 8.84 5.09 8.61
CA VAL A 117 10.05 4.52 9.26
C VAL A 117 9.67 3.51 10.34
N ASN A 118 8.60 3.77 11.08
CA ASN A 118 8.11 2.92 12.17
C ASN A 118 7.01 1.93 11.73
N ALA A 119 6.89 1.66 10.42
CA ALA A 119 5.87 0.75 9.91
C ALA A 119 6.02 -0.65 10.56
N ARG A 120 4.88 -1.23 10.93
CA ARG A 120 4.82 -2.51 11.64
C ARG A 120 4.87 -3.65 10.66
N TRP A 121 5.53 -4.73 11.06
CA TRP A 121 5.62 -5.95 10.29
C TRP A 121 4.68 -7.00 10.90
N SER A 122 3.91 -7.67 10.07
CA SER A 122 3.13 -8.85 10.42
C SER A 122 3.28 -9.93 9.33
N HIS A 123 2.95 -11.17 9.64
CA HIS A 123 3.25 -12.33 8.81
C HIS A 123 2.05 -13.27 8.74
N VAL A 124 1.85 -13.89 7.58
CA VAL A 124 0.80 -14.90 7.38
C VAL A 124 1.45 -16.24 7.11
N PHE A 125 1.20 -17.20 7.99
CA PHE A 125 1.62 -18.59 7.85
C PHE A 125 0.46 -19.48 7.39
N SER A 126 0.74 -20.46 6.53
CA SER A 126 -0.19 -21.50 6.10
C SER A 126 0.02 -22.83 6.82
N GLY A 127 -0.98 -23.72 6.78
CA GLY A 127 -0.87 -25.07 7.31
C GLY A 127 -0.97 -25.15 8.83
N GLU A 128 -1.78 -24.27 9.44
CA GLU A 128 -2.13 -24.32 10.86
C GLU A 128 -3.51 -24.96 11.05
N ALA A 129 -3.54 -26.15 11.68
CA ALA A 129 -4.78 -26.89 11.88
C ALA A 129 -5.71 -26.14 12.85
N GLY A 130 -7.00 -26.03 12.49
CA GLY A 130 -8.01 -25.35 13.30
C GLY A 130 -8.15 -23.85 13.03
N MET A 131 -7.27 -23.25 12.21
CA MET A 131 -7.40 -21.86 11.78
C MET A 131 -8.23 -21.72 10.49
N PRO A 132 -8.96 -20.61 10.28
CA PRO A 132 -9.67 -20.36 9.03
C PRO A 132 -8.74 -20.47 7.82
N LEU A 133 -9.09 -21.33 6.86
CA LEU A 133 -8.27 -21.64 5.68
C LEU A 133 -6.86 -22.17 6.00
N GLY A 134 -6.62 -22.60 7.23
CA GLY A 134 -5.31 -22.99 7.73
C GLY A 134 -4.30 -21.84 7.79
N MET A 135 -4.77 -20.59 7.87
CA MET A 135 -3.94 -19.39 7.86
C MET A 135 -3.85 -18.77 9.26
N HIS A 136 -2.64 -18.39 9.68
CA HIS A 136 -2.38 -17.75 10.96
C HIS A 136 -1.59 -16.45 10.76
N VAL A 137 -2.06 -15.37 11.37
CA VAL A 137 -1.39 -14.06 11.32
C VAL A 137 -0.60 -13.86 12.61
N VAL A 138 0.68 -13.52 12.47
CA VAL A 138 1.61 -13.26 13.56
C VAL A 138 2.12 -11.84 13.45
N ASP A 139 2.01 -11.08 14.53
CA ASP A 139 2.55 -9.72 14.63
C ASP A 139 4.04 -9.73 14.96
N GLY A 140 4.75 -8.71 14.45
CA GLY A 140 6.17 -8.50 14.65
C GLY A 140 7.03 -8.95 13.47
N PRO A 141 8.32 -8.55 13.45
CA PRO A 141 9.25 -8.95 12.39
C PRO A 141 9.47 -10.46 12.40
N THR A 142 9.56 -11.07 11.22
CA THR A 142 9.94 -12.49 11.10
C THR A 142 11.45 -12.62 11.17
N GLU A 143 11.93 -13.62 11.92
CA GLU A 143 13.34 -13.99 11.95
C GLU A 143 13.82 -14.56 10.60
N ASN A 144 12.89 -15.13 9.81
CA ASN A 144 13.20 -15.81 8.55
C ASN A 144 12.34 -15.27 7.40
N VAL A 145 12.75 -14.14 6.83
CA VAL A 145 12.25 -13.71 5.51
C VAL A 145 12.83 -14.64 4.44
N TRP A 146 12.10 -14.88 3.35
CA TRP A 146 12.59 -15.71 2.23
C TRP A 146 13.97 -15.24 1.77
N SER A 147 14.92 -16.16 1.67
CA SER A 147 16.30 -15.84 1.26
C SER A 147 16.39 -15.48 -0.22
N TYR A 148 17.48 -14.81 -0.63
CA TYR A 148 17.70 -14.46 -2.03
C TYR A 148 17.63 -15.69 -2.95
N ASP A 149 18.28 -16.79 -2.59
CA ASP A 149 18.27 -18.02 -3.41
C ASP A 149 16.87 -18.62 -3.54
N GLU A 150 16.04 -18.49 -2.50
CA GLU A 150 14.68 -19.00 -2.46
C GLU A 150 13.72 -18.19 -3.34
N VAL A 151 13.93 -16.88 -3.42
CA VAL A 151 13.10 -16.00 -4.25
C VAL A 151 13.67 -15.79 -5.64
N ASN A 152 14.98 -15.94 -5.85
CA ASN A 152 15.66 -15.77 -7.13
C ASN A 152 15.45 -16.97 -8.07
N TYR A 153 14.18 -17.26 -8.34
CA TYR A 153 13.75 -18.33 -9.21
C TYR A 153 13.02 -17.75 -10.43
N SER A 154 13.50 -18.11 -11.62
CA SER A 154 12.84 -17.78 -12.88
C SER A 154 12.37 -19.08 -13.52
N PRO A 155 11.05 -19.36 -13.58
CA PRO A 155 10.55 -20.57 -14.22
C PRO A 155 10.89 -20.55 -15.71
N SER A 156 11.19 -21.71 -16.27
CA SER A 156 11.28 -21.84 -17.73
C SER A 156 9.90 -21.57 -18.37
N PRO A 157 9.83 -21.17 -19.66
CA PRO A 157 8.55 -20.97 -20.35
C PRO A 157 7.61 -22.19 -20.28
N LEU A 158 8.15 -23.39 -20.16
CA LEU A 158 7.41 -24.65 -20.04
C LEU A 158 6.84 -24.89 -18.63
N GLU A 159 7.23 -24.08 -17.65
CA GLU A 159 6.92 -24.22 -16.23
C GLU A 159 6.15 -23.04 -15.65
N VAL A 160 5.73 -22.08 -16.50
CA VAL A 160 5.00 -20.87 -16.09
C VAL A 160 3.70 -21.18 -15.36
N GLY A 161 3.11 -22.36 -15.59
CA GLY A 161 1.90 -22.84 -14.90
C GLY A 161 2.17 -23.68 -13.64
N LYS A 162 3.42 -23.99 -13.31
CA LYS A 162 3.76 -24.78 -12.12
C LYS A 162 3.95 -23.86 -10.92
N GLN A 163 3.60 -24.35 -9.74
CA GLN A 163 3.91 -23.66 -8.49
C GLN A 163 5.43 -23.57 -8.36
N ALA A 164 5.95 -22.35 -8.16
CA ALA A 164 7.36 -22.15 -7.85
C ALA A 164 7.72 -22.94 -6.57
N PRO A 165 8.95 -23.46 -6.46
CA PRO A 165 9.42 -24.11 -5.24
C PRO A 165 9.19 -23.19 -4.03
N ARG A 166 8.51 -23.71 -3.00
CA ARG A 166 8.24 -22.98 -1.75
C ARG A 166 8.76 -23.80 -0.59
N ASN A 167 9.55 -23.15 0.27
CA ASN A 167 10.02 -23.74 1.51
C ASN A 167 9.32 -23.05 2.68
N GLY A 168 8.87 -23.85 3.65
CA GLY A 168 8.22 -23.35 4.85
C GLY A 168 6.75 -22.96 4.67
N LYS A 169 6.22 -22.29 5.69
CA LYS A 169 4.80 -21.94 5.84
C LYS A 169 4.50 -20.46 5.57
N LEU A 170 5.52 -19.62 5.42
CA LEU A 170 5.33 -18.19 5.22
C LEU A 170 4.74 -17.92 3.82
N GLU A 171 3.54 -17.31 3.78
CA GLU A 171 2.83 -17.00 2.54
C GLU A 171 2.91 -15.52 2.17
N ILE A 172 2.71 -14.63 3.15
CA ILE A 172 2.61 -13.19 2.94
C ILE A 172 3.26 -12.47 4.12
N ILE A 173 3.98 -11.39 3.83
CA ILE A 173 4.39 -10.40 4.83
C ILE A 173 3.45 -9.20 4.68
N VAL A 174 3.00 -8.63 5.78
CA VAL A 174 2.18 -7.42 5.83
C VAL A 174 3.02 -6.31 6.43
N LEU A 175 3.04 -5.16 5.77
CA LEU A 175 3.69 -3.96 6.26
C LEU A 175 2.63 -2.88 6.49
N SER A 176 2.48 -2.46 7.73
CA SER A 176 1.40 -1.59 8.18
C SER A 176 1.94 -0.21 8.55
N CYS A 177 1.48 0.82 7.87
CA CYS A 177 1.86 2.21 8.09
C CYS A 177 0.62 3.01 8.53
N GLU A 178 0.64 3.58 9.73
CA GLU A 178 -0.52 4.24 10.36
C GLU A 178 -1.07 5.40 9.51
N ASP A 179 -0.18 6.19 8.90
CA ASP A 179 -0.54 7.30 8.01
C ASP A 179 -0.72 6.88 6.54
N GLY A 180 -0.57 5.60 6.21
CA GLY A 180 -0.64 5.08 4.85
C GLY A 180 0.67 5.22 4.05
N TRP A 181 0.59 5.06 2.74
CA TRP A 181 1.74 5.03 1.83
C TRP A 181 1.60 6.07 0.71
N PRO A 182 2.69 6.48 0.05
CA PRO A 182 2.62 7.39 -1.10
C PRO A 182 1.62 6.93 -2.17
N TYR A 183 1.54 5.61 -2.40
CA TYR A 183 0.61 5.01 -3.38
C TYR A 183 -0.86 5.16 -3.00
N THR A 184 -1.18 5.05 -1.71
CA THR A 184 -2.54 5.16 -1.17
C THR A 184 -2.89 6.59 -0.78
N ARG A 185 -1.96 7.54 -0.99
CA ARG A 185 -1.91 8.88 -0.37
C ARG A 185 -1.81 8.80 1.15
N PHE A 186 -0.99 9.65 1.75
CA PHE A 186 -0.94 9.74 3.20
C PHE A 186 -2.25 10.34 3.71
N LYS A 187 -2.77 9.84 4.83
CA LYS A 187 -4.02 10.32 5.43
C LYS A 187 -4.01 11.83 5.70
N ASN A 188 -2.85 12.34 6.10
CA ASN A 188 -2.64 13.75 6.43
C ASN A 188 -2.54 14.66 5.19
N GLU A 189 -2.64 14.11 3.97
CA GLU A 189 -2.81 14.89 2.74
C GLU A 189 -4.27 15.27 2.48
N THR A 190 -5.21 14.35 2.75
CA THR A 190 -6.64 14.50 2.43
C THR A 190 -7.36 15.48 3.36
N ALA A 191 -6.79 15.76 4.54
CA ALA A 191 -7.33 16.72 5.51
C ALA A 191 -7.37 18.19 5.03
N ASN A 192 -6.82 18.49 3.84
CA ASN A 192 -6.77 19.84 3.26
C ASN A 192 -7.69 20.06 2.05
N VAL A 193 -8.58 19.11 1.73
CA VAL A 193 -9.58 19.33 0.67
C VAL A 193 -10.97 19.23 1.28
N ASP A 194 -11.65 20.36 1.38
CA ASP A 194 -13.08 20.46 1.70
C ASP A 194 -13.94 19.84 0.58
N ASN A 195 -13.80 18.53 0.34
CA ASN A 195 -14.65 17.81 -0.58
C ASN A 195 -15.65 16.99 0.24
N ASN A 196 -16.81 17.59 0.47
CA ASN A 196 -18.04 16.93 0.94
C ASN A 196 -18.61 15.90 -0.07
N ALA A 197 -17.76 15.24 -0.86
CA ALA A 197 -18.16 14.46 -2.02
C ALA A 197 -17.44 13.11 -2.08
N GLU A 198 -17.57 12.28 -1.04
CA GLU A 198 -17.56 10.82 -1.21
C GLU A 198 -18.03 10.06 0.05
N VAL A 199 -19.26 10.34 0.48
CA VAL A 199 -19.99 9.42 1.36
C VAL A 199 -20.62 8.36 0.48
N GLY A 200 -20.00 7.17 0.38
CA GLY A 200 -20.71 6.00 -0.19
C GLY A 200 -19.93 4.98 -1.00
N ARG A 201 -18.62 4.78 -0.80
CA ARG A 201 -17.95 3.56 -1.28
C ARG A 201 -17.42 2.77 -0.10
N GLY A 202 -17.88 1.52 0.00
CA GLY A 202 -17.53 0.63 1.09
C GLY A 202 -16.16 0.02 0.86
N ARG A 203 -15.30 0.13 1.87
CA ARG A 203 -14.02 -0.56 2.12
C ARG A 203 -13.72 -1.68 1.13
N LEU A 204 -13.23 -1.32 -0.05
CA LEU A 204 -12.53 -2.22 -0.97
C LEU A 204 -11.03 -2.07 -0.71
N LEU A 205 -10.27 -3.12 -1.03
CA LEU A 205 -8.85 -3.35 -0.69
C LEU A 205 -7.83 -2.30 -1.19
N ASN A 206 -8.26 -1.13 -1.70
CA ASN A 206 -7.42 -0.10 -2.30
C ASN A 206 -8.00 1.33 -2.14
N GLU A 207 -8.66 1.64 -1.02
CA GLU A 207 -9.09 3.03 -0.73
C GLU A 207 -7.91 3.92 -0.33
N GLU A 208 -8.08 5.23 -0.52
CA GLU A 208 -7.18 6.26 0.00
C GLU A 208 -7.01 6.06 1.52
N GLY A 209 -5.77 6.06 2.00
CA GLY A 209 -5.46 5.83 3.42
C GLY A 209 -5.39 4.37 3.88
N SER A 210 -5.31 3.38 2.97
CA SER A 210 -4.99 2.00 3.37
C SER A 210 -3.62 1.92 4.05
N GLU A 211 -3.62 1.45 5.30
CA GLU A 211 -2.43 1.33 6.14
C GLU A 211 -1.56 0.12 5.76
N ASP A 212 -2.22 -0.98 5.37
CA ASP A 212 -1.59 -2.27 5.17
C ASP A 212 -1.21 -2.50 3.71
N VAL A 213 0.03 -2.97 3.49
CA VAL A 213 0.49 -3.44 2.18
C VAL A 213 1.00 -4.87 2.25
N TYR A 214 0.69 -5.65 1.21
CA TYR A 214 0.97 -7.08 1.16
C TYR A 214 2.22 -7.36 0.34
N ILE A 215 3.22 -7.92 0.99
CA ILE A 215 4.53 -8.23 0.44
C ILE A 215 4.62 -9.73 0.15
N ARG A 216 4.81 -10.04 -1.13
CA ARG A 216 4.98 -11.41 -1.62
C ARG A 216 6.44 -11.68 -1.99
N ARG A 217 6.77 -12.96 -2.23
CA ARG A 217 8.10 -13.44 -2.64
C ARG A 217 8.75 -12.62 -3.75
N GLU A 218 7.99 -12.33 -4.81
CA GLU A 218 8.48 -11.52 -5.93
C GLU A 218 8.90 -10.10 -5.52
N VAL A 219 8.20 -9.51 -4.55
CA VAL A 219 8.52 -8.18 -4.03
C VAL A 219 9.82 -8.22 -3.23
N VAL A 220 10.03 -9.27 -2.43
CA VAL A 220 11.29 -9.51 -1.72
C VAL A 220 12.45 -9.77 -2.69
N ARG A 221 12.21 -10.46 -3.80
CA ARG A 221 13.20 -10.63 -4.88
C ARG A 221 13.63 -9.29 -5.46
N VAL A 222 12.68 -8.38 -5.73
CA VAL A 222 12.98 -7.03 -6.20
C VAL A 222 13.84 -6.29 -5.18
N TRP A 223 13.49 -6.35 -3.89
CA TRP A 223 14.30 -5.74 -2.84
C TRP A 223 15.75 -6.20 -2.89
N TYR A 224 16.03 -7.51 -2.95
CA TYR A 224 17.42 -7.99 -3.01
C TYR A 224 18.19 -7.52 -4.26
N ILE A 225 17.51 -7.43 -5.42
CA ILE A 225 18.12 -6.91 -6.65
C ILE A 225 18.48 -5.43 -6.48
N VAL A 226 17.57 -4.65 -5.88
CA VAL A 226 17.78 -3.23 -5.60
C VAL A 226 18.88 -3.05 -4.57
N GLU A 227 18.84 -3.76 -3.45
CA GLU A 227 19.84 -3.74 -2.38
C GLU A 227 21.26 -3.98 -2.92
N LYS A 228 21.42 -5.00 -3.76
CA LYS A 228 22.70 -5.30 -4.42
C LYS A 228 23.14 -4.17 -5.36
N ALA A 229 22.21 -3.58 -6.11
CA ALA A 229 22.52 -2.44 -6.97
C ALA A 229 22.93 -1.19 -6.17
N MET A 230 22.28 -0.97 -5.01
CA MET A 230 22.59 0.12 -4.09
C MET A 230 23.98 -0.01 -3.49
N GLY A 231 24.33 -1.20 -3.00
CA GLY A 231 25.65 -1.46 -2.42
C GLY A 231 26.76 -1.29 -3.46
N ALA A 232 26.56 -1.85 -4.65
CA ALA A 232 27.53 -1.71 -5.73
C ALA A 232 27.74 -0.26 -6.22
N TRP A 233 26.71 0.58 -6.12
CA TRP A 233 26.79 2.00 -6.50
C TRP A 233 27.40 2.87 -5.39
N TYR A 234 26.81 2.86 -4.19
CA TYR A 234 27.17 3.81 -3.14
C TYR A 234 28.34 3.36 -2.26
N ILE A 235 28.49 2.05 -2.03
CA ILE A 235 29.50 1.50 -1.12
C ILE A 235 30.72 1.05 -1.92
N GLU A 236 30.52 0.15 -2.87
CA GLU A 236 31.62 -0.47 -3.61
C GLU A 236 32.13 0.37 -4.80
N ARG A 237 31.31 1.32 -5.27
CA ARG A 237 31.59 2.19 -6.44
C ARG A 237 32.03 1.41 -7.69
N LYS A 238 31.44 0.22 -7.91
CA LYS A 238 31.79 -0.67 -9.02
C LYS A 238 31.17 -0.28 -10.36
N PHE A 239 30.12 0.54 -10.35
CA PHE A 239 29.45 0.94 -11.59
C PHE A 239 29.88 2.34 -12.03
N VAL A 240 29.96 2.52 -13.35
CA VAL A 240 30.20 3.84 -13.99
C VAL A 240 28.93 4.70 -13.97
N LYS A 241 27.76 4.05 -13.93
CA LYS A 241 26.43 4.69 -13.86
C LYS A 241 25.52 3.95 -12.87
N PRO A 242 24.54 4.63 -12.25
CA PRO A 242 23.55 3.96 -11.42
C PRO A 242 22.76 2.91 -12.20
N ARG A 243 22.38 1.83 -11.52
CA ARG A 243 21.52 0.80 -12.13
C ARG A 243 20.07 1.25 -12.14
N THR A 244 19.41 1.00 -13.27
CA THR A 244 17.96 1.10 -13.40
C THR A 244 17.34 -0.30 -13.34
N CYS A 245 16.31 -0.48 -12.52
CA CYS A 245 15.55 -1.72 -12.42
C CYS A 245 14.12 -1.47 -12.92
N ILE A 246 13.59 -2.36 -13.75
CA ILE A 246 12.22 -2.26 -14.26
C ILE A 246 11.46 -3.50 -13.76
N VAL A 247 10.43 -3.26 -12.97
CA VAL A 247 9.54 -4.27 -12.43
C VAL A 247 8.27 -4.27 -13.26
N VAL A 248 8.13 -5.29 -14.10
CA VAL A 248 6.96 -5.50 -14.95
C VAL A 248 6.06 -6.54 -14.31
N GLY A 249 4.75 -6.28 -14.30
CA GLY A 249 3.79 -7.36 -14.03
C GLY A 249 2.35 -6.93 -14.22
N THR A 250 1.43 -7.87 -14.15
CA THR A 250 0.03 -7.65 -14.52
C THR A 250 -0.62 -6.54 -13.68
N PRO A 251 -1.46 -5.68 -14.28
CA PRO A 251 -2.26 -4.71 -13.54
C PRO A 251 -3.03 -5.34 -12.36
N GLY A 252 -3.20 -4.61 -11.26
CA GLY A 252 -3.96 -5.08 -10.10
C GLY A 252 -3.29 -6.14 -9.21
N ILE A 253 -2.09 -6.62 -9.57
CA ILE A 253 -1.36 -7.63 -8.78
C ILE A 253 -0.76 -7.06 -7.47
N GLY A 254 -0.74 -5.73 -7.27
CA GLY A 254 -0.17 -5.10 -6.07
C GLY A 254 1.31 -4.75 -6.18
N LYS A 255 1.80 -4.44 -7.40
CA LYS A 255 3.18 -3.98 -7.63
C LYS A 255 3.43 -2.63 -6.97
N SER A 256 2.59 -1.67 -7.25
CA SER A 256 2.68 -0.29 -6.79
C SER A 256 2.52 -0.19 -5.26
N SER A 257 1.41 -0.72 -4.74
CA SER A 257 1.11 -0.76 -3.30
C SER A 257 2.12 -1.57 -2.48
N GLY A 258 2.50 -2.78 -2.91
CA GLY A 258 3.42 -3.63 -2.13
C GLY A 258 4.89 -3.31 -2.38
N CYS A 259 5.33 -3.27 -3.64
CA CYS A 259 6.74 -3.13 -3.98
C CYS A 259 7.27 -1.73 -3.68
N GLY A 260 6.57 -0.68 -4.10
CA GLY A 260 7.02 0.68 -3.84
C GLY A 260 7.14 0.99 -2.35
N SER A 261 6.15 0.58 -1.57
CA SER A 261 6.12 0.72 -0.12
C SER A 261 7.23 -0.05 0.59
N LEU A 262 7.47 -1.32 0.22
CA LEU A 262 8.58 -2.10 0.77
C LEU A 262 9.92 -1.44 0.45
N LEU A 263 10.12 -1.05 -0.82
CA LEU A 263 11.35 -0.40 -1.26
C LEU A 263 11.58 0.88 -0.47
N LEU A 264 10.58 1.76 -0.37
CA LEU A 264 10.67 3.00 0.39
C LEU A 264 11.08 2.73 1.85
N HIS A 265 10.34 1.86 2.55
CA HIS A 265 10.65 1.51 3.94
C HIS A 265 12.09 0.97 4.07
N ARG A 266 12.46 -0.03 3.27
CA ARG A 266 13.78 -0.66 3.34
C ARG A 266 14.93 0.29 2.99
N LEU A 267 14.70 1.23 2.06
CA LEU A 267 15.69 2.23 1.65
C LEU A 267 15.94 3.28 2.73
N LEU A 268 14.92 3.69 3.47
CA LEU A 268 15.09 4.62 4.60
C LEU A 268 15.95 3.99 5.71
N HIS A 269 15.84 2.68 5.90
CA HIS A 269 16.65 1.89 6.82
C HIS A 269 17.97 1.38 6.23
N TYR A 270 18.29 1.69 4.97
CA TYR A 270 19.44 1.10 4.28
C TYR A 270 20.77 1.58 4.85
N ASP A 271 21.61 0.63 5.27
CA ASP A 271 22.99 0.83 5.75
C ASP A 271 23.12 1.99 6.76
N GLY A 272 22.28 1.96 7.81
CA GLY A 272 22.30 2.96 8.88
C GLY A 272 21.86 4.36 8.44
N GLY A 273 21.03 4.46 7.40
CA GLY A 273 20.58 5.72 6.83
C GLY A 273 21.57 6.28 5.82
N LEU A 274 22.27 5.44 5.06
CA LEU A 274 23.17 5.89 3.99
C LEU A 274 22.48 6.87 3.03
N LEU A 275 21.23 6.57 2.67
CA LEU A 275 20.44 7.43 1.81
C LEU A 275 20.05 8.75 2.48
N ASP A 276 20.29 9.84 1.76
CA ASP A 276 19.91 11.21 2.15
C ASP A 276 18.47 11.52 1.72
N VAL A 277 18.10 11.09 0.51
CA VAL A 277 16.84 11.45 -0.12
C VAL A 277 16.24 10.27 -0.87
N GLY A 278 14.96 10.02 -0.65
CA GLY A 278 14.13 9.17 -1.51
C GLY A 278 13.20 10.04 -2.34
N SER A 279 12.85 9.59 -3.54
CA SER A 279 11.82 10.24 -4.35
C SER A 279 10.86 9.18 -4.87
N TYR A 280 9.57 9.41 -4.69
CA TYR A 280 8.52 8.51 -5.13
C TYR A 280 7.59 9.30 -6.07
N PHE A 281 7.59 8.94 -7.34
CA PHE A 281 6.65 9.47 -8.33
C PHE A 281 5.52 8.47 -8.51
N VAL A 282 4.30 8.86 -8.14
CA VAL A 282 3.09 8.06 -8.31
C VAL A 282 1.99 8.97 -8.79
N ARG A 283 1.26 8.56 -9.85
CA ARG A 283 0.22 9.38 -10.48
C ARG A 283 0.79 10.78 -10.84
N ASP A 284 0.07 11.82 -10.46
CA ASP A 284 0.45 13.24 -10.56
C ASP A 284 1.20 13.77 -9.34
N SER A 285 1.51 12.91 -8.36
CA SER A 285 1.95 13.28 -7.02
C SER A 285 3.40 12.86 -6.77
N PRO A 286 4.38 13.75 -7.02
CA PRO A 286 5.77 13.54 -6.65
C PRO A 286 6.01 13.79 -5.14
N TYR A 287 6.54 12.78 -4.46
CA TYR A 287 6.99 12.86 -3.07
C TYR A 287 8.51 12.88 -2.99
N VAL A 288 9.05 13.82 -2.21
CA VAL A 288 10.45 13.84 -1.82
C VAL A 288 10.53 13.54 -0.33
N ILE A 289 11.27 12.49 0.01
CA ILE A 289 11.46 12.01 1.37
C ILE A 289 12.89 12.36 1.78
N HIS A 290 13.04 13.25 2.75
CA HIS A 290 14.32 13.55 3.37
C HIS A 290 14.54 12.58 4.53
N ASN A 291 15.59 11.78 4.45
CA ASN A 291 15.91 10.84 5.51
C ASN A 291 16.45 11.59 6.74
N ALA A 292 16.19 11.05 7.92
CA ALA A 292 16.68 11.62 9.16
C ALA A 292 18.22 11.62 9.18
N ARG A 293 18.80 12.69 9.74
CA ARG A 293 20.24 12.86 9.95
C ARG A 293 20.50 13.31 11.39
N PRO A 294 21.71 13.09 11.94
CA PRO A 294 22.07 13.67 13.23
C PRO A 294 21.82 15.18 13.23
N GLY A 295 20.86 15.65 14.03
CA GLY A 295 20.48 17.06 14.12
C GLY A 295 19.50 17.58 13.06
N ALA A 296 18.96 16.72 12.19
CA ALA A 296 17.89 17.09 11.25
C ALA A 296 16.81 15.99 11.20
N PRO A 297 15.56 16.30 11.57
CA PRO A 297 14.47 15.33 11.50
C PRO A 297 14.18 14.96 10.04
N GLY A 298 13.71 13.73 9.82
CA GLY A 298 13.24 13.33 8.51
C GLY A 298 11.91 14.00 8.16
N SER A 299 11.62 14.10 6.88
CA SER A 299 10.38 14.74 6.40
C SER A 299 9.93 14.17 5.06
N VAL A 300 8.62 14.25 4.82
CA VAL A 300 8.00 13.93 3.53
C VAL A 300 7.37 15.19 2.98
N VAL A 301 7.70 15.53 1.74
CA VAL A 301 7.22 16.73 1.06
C VAL A 301 6.55 16.31 -0.24
N ARG A 302 5.30 16.74 -0.44
CA ARG A 302 4.57 16.55 -1.69
C ARG A 302 4.70 17.78 -2.56
N TYR A 303 5.03 17.59 -3.83
CA TYR A 303 5.09 18.66 -4.82
C TYR A 303 3.94 18.51 -5.81
N ASP A 304 3.49 19.61 -6.40
CA ASP A 304 2.41 19.61 -7.40
C ASP A 304 2.94 19.62 -8.85
N ASN A 305 4.28 19.60 -9.03
CA ASN A 305 4.91 19.68 -10.34
C ASN A 305 6.07 18.68 -10.47
N ILE A 306 5.91 17.70 -11.36
CA ILE A 306 6.89 16.63 -11.60
C ILE A 306 8.21 17.18 -12.13
N ASP A 307 8.19 18.03 -13.16
CA ASP A 307 9.42 18.55 -13.80
C ASP A 307 10.24 19.42 -12.85
N ALA A 308 9.59 20.26 -12.06
CA ALA A 308 10.24 21.05 -11.01
C ALA A 308 10.88 20.14 -9.95
N THR A 309 10.20 19.06 -9.58
CA THR A 309 10.71 18.08 -8.61
C THR A 309 11.91 17.30 -9.15
N VAL A 310 11.89 16.90 -10.42
CA VAL A 310 13.04 16.27 -11.08
C VAL A 310 14.25 17.21 -11.05
N ASN A 311 14.07 18.48 -11.42
CA ASN A 311 15.14 19.47 -11.36
C ASN A 311 15.71 19.65 -9.94
N LEU A 312 14.85 19.63 -8.92
CA LEU A 312 15.26 19.67 -7.52
C LEU A 312 16.13 18.45 -7.14
N ILE A 313 15.72 17.25 -7.54
CA ILE A 313 16.47 16.02 -7.28
C ILE A 313 17.83 16.04 -7.97
N VAL A 314 17.87 16.48 -9.23
CA VAL A 314 19.12 16.65 -10.01
C VAL A 314 20.04 17.65 -9.31
N ASP A 315 19.53 18.79 -8.86
CA ASP A 315 20.30 19.79 -8.13
C ASP A 315 20.87 19.23 -6.81
N MET A 316 20.05 18.54 -6.01
CA MET A 316 20.49 17.90 -4.76
C MET A 316 21.59 16.86 -4.99
N ALA A 317 21.53 16.13 -6.10
CA ALA A 317 22.51 15.10 -6.42
C ALA A 317 23.74 15.62 -7.16
N THR A 318 23.73 16.81 -7.75
CA THR A 318 24.88 17.38 -8.50
C THR A 318 25.62 18.50 -7.76
N LYS A 319 25.06 19.01 -6.66
CA LYS A 319 25.71 20.03 -5.82
C LYS A 319 27.09 19.60 -5.32
N LYS A 320 28.11 20.41 -5.64
CA LYS A 320 29.52 20.19 -5.22
C LYS A 320 29.72 20.23 -3.69
N LYS A 321 28.88 20.97 -2.96
CA LYS A 321 28.84 20.99 -1.49
C LYS A 321 27.47 20.47 -1.05
N GLY A 322 27.46 19.46 -0.18
CA GLY A 322 26.21 18.83 0.28
C GLY A 322 25.56 17.90 -0.75
N HIS A 323 26.36 17.18 -1.53
CA HIS A 323 25.90 16.10 -2.42
C HIS A 323 25.05 15.12 -1.61
N LYS A 324 23.79 14.93 -2.02
CA LYS A 324 22.84 14.03 -1.38
C LYS A 324 22.76 12.72 -2.15
N ARG A 325 22.86 11.60 -1.44
CA ARG A 325 22.67 10.25 -1.99
C ARG A 325 21.18 9.98 -2.14
N GLY A 326 20.75 9.81 -3.39
CA GLY A 326 19.36 9.70 -3.79
C GLY A 326 18.92 8.29 -4.17
N PHE A 327 17.62 8.03 -4.11
CA PHE A 327 16.99 6.91 -4.80
C PHE A 327 15.66 7.33 -5.39
N VAL A 328 15.32 6.81 -6.56
CA VAL A 328 14.09 7.17 -7.26
C VAL A 328 13.20 5.95 -7.51
N ILE A 329 11.96 6.02 -7.04
CA ILE A 329 10.87 5.09 -7.38
C ILE A 329 9.95 5.83 -8.34
N VAL A 330 9.69 5.25 -9.50
CA VAL A 330 8.71 5.75 -10.48
C VAL A 330 7.66 4.69 -10.69
N ASP A 331 6.42 5.01 -10.36
CA ASP A 331 5.27 4.13 -10.43
C ASP A 331 4.39 4.57 -11.60
N ILE A 332 4.54 3.87 -12.72
CA ILE A 332 3.88 4.15 -13.98
C ILE A 332 2.47 3.55 -13.93
N ASP A 333 1.47 4.41 -14.05
CA ASP A 333 0.06 4.04 -14.11
C ASP A 333 -0.68 4.79 -15.23
N GLN A 334 -2.03 4.78 -15.21
CA GLN A 334 -2.82 5.45 -16.23
C GLN A 334 -2.71 6.98 -16.19
N GLU A 335 -2.37 7.55 -15.04
CA GLU A 335 -2.24 8.99 -14.80
C GLU A 335 -0.79 9.43 -15.07
N LEU A 336 0.21 8.58 -14.78
CA LEU A 336 1.62 8.75 -15.14
C LEU A 336 2.04 7.82 -16.27
N LYS A 337 1.64 8.13 -17.51
CA LYS A 337 1.86 7.27 -18.69
C LYS A 337 3.31 7.22 -19.18
N GLU A 338 4.06 8.30 -18.96
CA GLU A 338 5.46 8.40 -19.35
C GLU A 338 6.30 8.70 -18.10
N PRO A 339 7.49 8.09 -17.98
CA PRO A 339 8.41 8.49 -16.93
C PRO A 339 8.77 9.98 -17.08
N PRO A 340 9.08 10.69 -15.96
CA PRO A 340 9.45 12.09 -16.02
C PRO A 340 10.55 12.37 -17.05
N ARG A 341 10.44 13.49 -17.79
CA ARG A 341 11.41 13.83 -18.84
C ARG A 341 12.73 14.33 -18.23
N GLY A 342 13.85 13.80 -18.72
CA GLY A 342 15.20 14.01 -18.19
C GLY A 342 15.60 12.88 -17.25
N PRO A 343 16.87 12.43 -17.17
CA PRO A 343 17.18 11.21 -16.43
C PRO A 343 17.66 11.48 -14.99
N PRO A 344 16.82 11.23 -13.96
CA PRO A 344 17.33 10.85 -12.64
C PRO A 344 18.19 9.59 -12.68
N THR A 345 18.05 8.75 -13.72
CA THR A 345 18.70 7.43 -13.87
C THR A 345 20.21 7.48 -14.06
N ASP A 346 20.75 8.59 -14.58
CA ASP A 346 22.20 8.78 -14.74
C ASP A 346 22.88 9.24 -13.43
N ILE A 347 22.08 9.65 -12.44
CA ILE A 347 22.56 10.34 -11.24
C ILE A 347 22.23 9.56 -9.96
N SER A 348 21.08 8.89 -9.92
CA SER A 348 20.63 8.07 -8.79
C SER A 348 20.11 6.72 -9.28
N PRO A 349 20.25 5.64 -8.48
CA PRO A 349 19.60 4.38 -8.79
C PRO A 349 18.08 4.56 -8.84
N THR A 350 17.45 3.90 -9.81
CA THR A 350 16.02 4.09 -10.11
C THR A 350 15.31 2.76 -10.27
N VAL A 351 14.11 2.66 -9.71
CA VAL A 351 13.17 1.56 -9.96
C VAL A 351 11.94 2.10 -10.68
N PHE A 352 11.62 1.49 -11.82
CA PHE A 352 10.34 1.68 -12.50
C PHE A 352 9.40 0.53 -12.16
N LEU A 353 8.26 0.84 -11.56
CA LEU A 353 7.14 -0.08 -11.40
C LEU A 353 6.21 0.17 -12.58
N THR A 354 6.00 -0.83 -13.43
CA THR A 354 5.14 -0.68 -14.60
C THR A 354 4.23 -1.89 -14.78
N SER A 355 3.03 -1.61 -15.25
CA SER A 355 2.11 -2.66 -15.69
C SER A 355 1.99 -2.60 -17.21
N PRO A 356 2.09 -3.73 -17.92
CA PRO A 356 1.69 -3.74 -19.31
C PRO A 356 0.18 -3.49 -19.37
N VAL A 357 -0.25 -2.31 -19.82
CA VAL A 357 -1.65 -2.00 -20.09
C VAL A 357 -1.77 -1.65 -21.56
N VAL A 358 -2.32 -2.63 -22.30
CA VAL A 358 -2.80 -2.60 -23.69
C VAL A 358 -1.70 -2.42 -24.75
N SER A 359 -1.75 -3.31 -25.74
CA SER A 359 -0.97 -3.33 -26.98
C SER A 359 -0.67 -1.94 -27.54
N HIS A 360 0.60 -1.67 -27.83
CA HIS A 360 0.98 -0.71 -28.87
C HIS A 360 0.45 -1.16 -30.23
#